data_AF-A0A1S1NWV2-F1
#
_entry.id   AF-A0A1S1NWV2-F1
#
_cell.length_a   1.000
_cell.length_b   1.000
_cell.length_c   1.000
_cell.angle_alpha   90.00
_cell.angle_beta   90.00
_cell.angle_gamma   90.00
#
_symmetry.space_group_name_H-M   'P 1'
#
loop_
_entity.id
_entity.type
_entity.pdbx_description
1 polymer ?
#
loop_
_entity_poly.entity_id
_entity_poly.type
_entity_poly.pdbx_seq_one_letter_code
_entity_poly.pdbx_strand_id
1 'polypeptide(L)'
;MPSEFTVFVVADALLAKGERPSLRKVREAIPTGGSPREVCKHLRAWRKKRGYDPKLEPTDMSKAMKEAGQALAMDLWRQAKREATQAFAREREVAAVAAAEDKQDREHLLGMIETLQAENAALAARAKAAEDEPPASRPASPRSRTNSTASGPRSSGTASCRR
;
A
#
# COMPACT_ATOMS: atom_id res chain seq x y z
N MET A 1 -46.66 -30.45 37.10
CA MET A 1 -45.77 -29.44 36.49
C MET A 1 -44.52 -29.30 37.35
N PRO A 2 -43.31 -29.16 36.79
CA PRO A 2 -42.09 -28.98 37.58
C PRO A 2 -42.13 -27.63 38.30
N SER A 3 -41.78 -27.60 39.58
CA SER A 3 -41.65 -26.35 40.32
C SER A 3 -40.31 -25.68 40.03
N GLU A 4 -40.24 -24.36 40.29
CA GLU A 4 -39.00 -23.59 40.21
C GLU A 4 -37.89 -24.21 41.06
N PHE A 5 -38.23 -24.62 42.28
CA PHE A 5 -37.31 -25.23 43.21
C PHE A 5 -36.70 -26.52 42.67
N THR A 6 -37.50 -27.40 42.06
CA THR A 6 -37.01 -28.65 41.47
C THR A 6 -35.99 -28.39 40.36
N VAL A 7 -36.26 -27.41 39.48
CA VAL A 7 -35.34 -27.04 38.40
C VAL A 7 -34.02 -26.49 38.94
N PHE A 8 -34.05 -25.73 40.04
CA PHE A 8 -32.87 -25.14 40.64
C PHE A 8 -31.99 -26.21 41.29
N VAL A 9 -32.59 -27.14 42.05
CA VAL A 9 -31.86 -28.24 42.69
C VAL A 9 -31.21 -29.14 41.64
N VAL A 10 -31.91 -29.46 40.56
CA VAL A 10 -31.36 -30.29 39.48
C VAL A 10 -30.24 -29.55 38.74
N ALA A 11 -30.40 -28.26 38.46
CA ALA A 11 -29.38 -27.46 37.81
C ALA A 11 -28.12 -27.31 38.68
N ASP A 12 -28.28 -27.09 39.99
CA ASP A 12 -27.18 -27.04 40.96
C ASP A 12 -26.48 -28.41 41.07
N ALA A 13 -27.23 -29.51 41.07
CA ALA A 13 -26.67 -30.87 41.09
C ALA A 13 -25.89 -31.21 39.80
N LEU A 14 -26.34 -30.76 38.63
CA LEU A 14 -25.60 -30.90 37.38
C LEU A 14 -24.31 -30.09 37.41
N LEU A 15 -24.37 -28.87 37.94
CA LEU A 15 -23.21 -28.00 38.07
C LEU A 15 -22.18 -28.57 39.07
N ALA A 16 -22.63 -29.17 40.18
CA ALA A 16 -21.76 -29.86 41.13
C ALA A 16 -21.07 -31.11 40.55
N LYS A 17 -21.67 -31.74 39.53
CA LYS A 17 -21.07 -32.84 38.77
C LYS A 17 -20.10 -32.37 37.67
N GLY A 18 -19.91 -31.06 37.52
CA GLY A 18 -19.12 -30.48 36.43
C GLY A 18 -19.82 -30.50 35.06
N GLU A 19 -21.12 -30.83 35.02
CA GLU A 19 -21.89 -30.87 33.79
C GLU A 19 -22.66 -29.57 33.55
N ARG A 20 -22.66 -29.09 32.30
CA ARG A 20 -23.38 -27.87 31.93
C ARG A 20 -24.91 -28.06 32.04
N PRO A 21 -25.63 -27.27 32.86
CA PRO A 21 -27.08 -27.38 33.00
C PRO A 21 -27.80 -26.93 31.73
N SER A 22 -28.11 -27.87 30.84
CA SER A 22 -28.86 -27.63 29.60
C SER A 22 -30.31 -28.06 29.74
N LEU A 23 -31.21 -27.49 28.93
CA LEU A 23 -32.64 -27.85 28.93
C LEU A 23 -32.85 -29.36 28.79
N ARG A 24 -32.07 -30.02 27.93
CA ARG A 24 -32.16 -31.46 27.71
C ARG A 24 -31.80 -32.23 28.98
N LYS A 25 -30.63 -31.95 29.57
CA LYS A 25 -30.14 -32.64 30.77
C LYS A 25 -31.01 -32.40 31.99
N VAL A 26 -31.46 -31.15 32.19
CA VAL A 26 -32.36 -30.79 33.29
C VAL A 26 -33.70 -31.52 33.15
N ARG A 27 -34.23 -31.65 31.93
CA ARG A 27 -35.50 -32.38 31.71
C ARG A 27 -35.34 -33.88 31.93
N GLU A 28 -34.25 -34.48 31.46
CA GLU A 28 -33.93 -35.90 31.67
C GLU A 28 -33.73 -36.23 33.15
N ALA A 29 -33.18 -35.31 33.93
CA ALA A 29 -32.96 -35.48 35.37
C ALA A 29 -34.21 -35.21 36.23
N ILE A 30 -35.31 -34.70 35.66
CA ILE A 30 -36.57 -34.50 36.37
C ILE A 30 -37.49 -35.70 36.11
N PRO A 31 -37.82 -36.52 37.13
CA PRO A 31 -38.56 -37.78 36.97
C PRO A 31 -39.99 -37.58 36.45
N THR A 32 -40.60 -36.41 36.67
CA THR A 32 -41.97 -36.11 36.28
C THR A 32 -42.11 -35.52 34.88
N GLY A 33 -41.02 -35.32 34.14
CA GLY A 33 -41.04 -34.84 32.75
C GLY A 33 -41.82 -33.54 32.56
N GLY A 34 -41.17 -32.39 32.74
CA GLY A 34 -41.82 -31.08 32.62
C GLY A 34 -42.01 -30.55 31.20
N SER A 35 -42.97 -29.63 31.03
CA SER A 35 -43.10 -28.84 29.79
C SER A 35 -41.79 -28.09 29.49
N PRO A 36 -41.25 -28.20 28.26
CA PRO A 36 -40.01 -27.51 27.88
C PRO A 36 -40.04 -25.99 28.10
N ARG A 37 -41.23 -25.37 27.97
CA ARG A 37 -41.43 -23.93 28.18
C ARG A 37 -41.22 -23.54 29.65
N GLU A 38 -41.78 -24.32 30.58
CA GLU A 38 -41.65 -24.05 32.02
C GLU A 38 -40.24 -24.33 32.52
N VAL A 39 -39.62 -25.44 32.07
CA VAL A 39 -38.22 -25.72 32.43
C VAL A 39 -37.29 -24.63 31.89
N CYS A 40 -37.52 -24.12 30.68
CA CYS A 40 -36.77 -22.97 30.16
C CYS A 40 -36.94 -21.72 31.03
N LYS A 41 -38.16 -21.41 31.45
CA LYS A 41 -38.48 -20.25 32.28
C LYS A 41 -37.72 -20.31 33.61
N HIS A 42 -37.83 -21.43 34.32
CA HIS A 42 -37.14 -21.62 35.60
C HIS A 42 -35.61 -21.71 35.42
N LEU A 43 -35.10 -22.34 34.36
CA LEU A 43 -33.66 -22.41 34.10
C LEU A 43 -33.04 -21.05 33.77
N ARG A 44 -33.79 -20.13 33.14
CA ARG A 44 -33.35 -18.72 32.96
C ARG A 44 -33.35 -17.96 34.28
N ALA A 45 -34.38 -18.14 35.11
CA ALA A 45 -34.42 -17.55 36.45
C ALA A 45 -33.27 -18.03 37.32
N TRP A 46 -32.95 -19.33 37.28
CA TRP A 46 -31.79 -19.94 37.93
C TRP A 46 -30.48 -19.30 37.45
N ARG A 47 -30.26 -19.20 36.14
CA ARG A 47 -29.05 -18.56 35.58
C ARG A 47 -28.89 -17.12 36.03
N LYS A 48 -29.97 -16.34 36.01
CA LYS A 48 -29.98 -14.95 36.47
C LYS A 48 -29.66 -14.84 37.97
N LYS A 49 -30.24 -15.71 38.81
CA LYS A 49 -30.03 -15.71 40.26
C LYS A 49 -28.63 -16.16 40.67
N ARG A 50 -28.03 -17.08 39.92
CA ARG A 50 -26.67 -17.60 40.18
C ARG A 50 -25.57 -16.82 39.46
N GLY A 51 -25.90 -15.84 38.62
CA GLY A 51 -24.91 -15.17 37.77
C GLY A 51 -24.21 -16.12 36.80
N TYR A 52 -24.85 -17.24 36.45
CA TYR A 52 -24.28 -18.26 35.57
C TYR A 52 -24.40 -17.80 34.13
N ASP A 53 -23.35 -17.13 33.65
CA ASP A 53 -23.15 -16.81 32.25
C ASP A 53 -22.14 -17.80 31.68
N PRO A 54 -22.59 -18.84 30.97
CA PRO A 54 -21.67 -19.72 30.27
C PRO A 54 -21.18 -18.98 29.02
N LYS A 55 -20.34 -17.96 29.25
CA LYS A 55 -19.48 -17.41 28.22
C LYS A 55 -18.76 -18.59 27.59
N LEU A 56 -18.83 -18.67 26.27
CA LEU A 56 -17.96 -19.50 25.47
C LEU A 56 -16.54 -18.99 25.76
N GLU A 57 -15.93 -19.53 26.81
CA GLU A 57 -14.52 -19.31 27.07
C GLU A 57 -13.76 -19.87 25.85
N PRO A 58 -12.77 -19.17 25.30
CA PRO A 58 -11.89 -19.69 24.24
C PRO A 58 -11.28 -21.06 24.57
N THR A 59 -11.35 -21.46 25.84
CA THR A 59 -11.04 -22.78 26.38
C THR A 59 -11.80 -23.92 25.69
N ASP A 60 -13.03 -23.71 25.21
CA ASP A 60 -13.87 -24.73 24.56
C ASP A 60 -13.45 -25.10 23.12
N MET A 61 -12.51 -24.35 22.51
CA MET A 61 -11.95 -24.78 21.23
C MET A 61 -11.00 -25.96 21.42
N SER A 62 -11.13 -26.99 20.59
CA SER A 62 -10.25 -28.17 20.64
C SER A 62 -8.78 -27.74 20.53
N LYS A 63 -7.91 -28.43 21.26
CA LYS A 63 -6.47 -28.14 21.27
C LYS A 63 -5.89 -28.10 19.84
N ALA A 64 -6.34 -29.03 18.99
CA ALA A 64 -5.98 -29.08 17.58
C ALA A 64 -6.36 -27.81 16.79
N MET A 65 -7.52 -27.20 17.07
CA MET A 65 -7.95 -25.98 16.39
C MET A 65 -7.13 -24.75 16.82
N LYS A 66 -6.71 -24.71 18.09
CA LYS A 66 -5.80 -23.67 18.61
C LYS A 66 -4.41 -23.78 17.98
N GLU A 67 -3.87 -25.00 17.94
CA GLU A 67 -2.56 -25.28 17.33
C GLU A 67 -2.57 -24.96 15.82
N ALA A 68 -3.63 -25.35 15.10
CA ALA A 68 -3.79 -25.03 13.69
C ALA A 68 -3.88 -23.52 13.44
N GLY A 69 -4.63 -22.79 14.28
CA GLY A 69 -4.73 -21.33 14.19
C GLY A 69 -3.40 -20.62 14.46
N GLN A 70 -2.64 -21.09 15.45
CA GLN A 70 -1.30 -20.56 15.74
C GLN A 70 -0.31 -20.84 14.61
N ALA A 71 -0.32 -22.04 14.04
CA ALA A 71 0.53 -22.38 12.89
C ALA A 71 0.22 -21.48 11.69
N LEU A 72 -1.06 -21.32 11.35
CA LEU A 72 -1.49 -20.42 10.26
C LEU A 72 -1.07 -18.97 10.50
N ALA A 73 -1.24 -18.46 11.72
CA ALA A 73 -0.81 -17.10 12.07
C ALA A 73 0.71 -16.91 11.91
N MET A 74 1.50 -17.90 12.32
CA MET A 74 2.96 -17.87 12.18
C MET A 74 3.45 -18.00 10.74
N ASP A 75 2.74 -18.77 9.92
CA ASP A 75 3.06 -18.90 8.50
C ASP A 75 2.69 -17.65 7.74
N LEU A 76 1.54 -17.05 8.02
CA LEU A 76 1.13 -15.77 7.45
C LEU A 76 2.13 -14.66 7.83
N TRP A 77 2.52 -14.58 9.11
CA TRP A 77 3.52 -13.61 9.56
C TRP A 77 4.86 -13.78 8.85
N ARG A 78 5.33 -15.03 8.68
CA ARG A 78 6.56 -15.31 7.95
C ARG A 78 6.46 -14.94 6.47
N GLN A 79 5.32 -15.19 5.83
CA GLN A 79 5.08 -14.80 4.44
C GLN A 79 5.06 -13.28 4.28
N ALA A 80 4.28 -12.58 5.10
CA ALA A 80 4.20 -11.12 5.10
C ALA A 80 5.57 -10.47 5.31
N LYS A 81 6.36 -10.98 6.27
CA LYS A 81 7.72 -10.46 6.51
C LYS A 81 8.64 -10.67 5.31
N ARG A 82 8.58 -11.83 4.64
CA ARG A 82 9.36 -12.10 3.42
C ARG A 82 8.96 -11.15 2.29
N GLU A 83 7.67 -11.01 2.05
CA GLU A 83 7.15 -10.14 0.99
C GLU A 83 7.51 -8.67 1.23
N ALA A 84 7.33 -8.17 2.45
CA ALA A 84 7.74 -6.82 2.82
C ALA A 84 9.25 -6.61 2.63
N THR A 85 10.08 -7.56 3.06
CA THR A 85 11.55 -7.46 2.90
C THR A 85 11.93 -7.42 1.42
N GLN A 86 11.29 -8.23 0.58
CA GLN A 86 11.53 -8.23 -0.86
C GLN A 86 11.06 -6.94 -1.54
N ALA A 87 9.90 -6.40 -1.14
CA ALA A 87 9.41 -5.12 -1.64
C ALA A 87 10.39 -3.99 -1.28
N PHE A 88 10.82 -3.91 -0.03
CA PHE A 88 11.82 -2.92 0.41
C PHE A 88 13.17 -3.07 -0.30
N ALA A 89 13.62 -4.30 -0.55
CA ALA A 89 14.86 -4.52 -1.30
C ALA A 89 14.74 -3.97 -2.72
N ARG A 90 13.65 -4.28 -3.43
CA ARG A 90 13.38 -3.78 -4.78
C ARG A 90 13.29 -2.25 -4.82
N GLU A 91 12.57 -1.64 -3.89
CA GLU A 91 12.47 -0.18 -3.80
C GLU A 91 13.82 0.48 -3.57
N ARG A 92 14.68 -0.11 -2.72
CA ARG A 92 16.04 0.38 -2.50
C ARG A 92 16.92 0.26 -3.74
N GLU A 93 16.81 -0.82 -4.49
CA GLU A 93 17.53 -1.00 -5.75
C GLU A 93 17.09 0.05 -6.79
N VAL A 94 15.78 0.24 -6.96
CA VAL A 94 15.24 1.25 -7.89
C VAL A 94 15.69 2.65 -7.48
N ALA A 95 15.62 3.00 -6.18
CA ALA A 95 16.08 4.28 -5.69
C ALA A 95 17.60 4.49 -5.88
N ALA A 96 18.40 3.42 -5.72
CA ALA A 96 19.84 3.49 -5.93
C ALA A 96 20.20 3.70 -7.41
N VAL A 97 19.48 3.04 -8.33
CA VAL A 97 19.65 3.23 -9.78
C VAL A 97 19.28 4.67 -10.16
N ALA A 98 18.11 5.15 -9.75
CA ALA A 98 17.69 6.52 -10.03
C ALA A 98 18.68 7.57 -9.49
N ALA A 99 19.21 7.36 -8.28
CA ALA A 99 20.22 8.25 -7.71
C ALA A 99 21.55 8.23 -8.49
N ALA A 100 21.93 7.08 -9.05
CA ALA A 100 23.12 6.97 -9.89
C ALA A 100 22.93 7.66 -11.25
N GLU A 101 21.75 7.50 -11.88
CA GLU A 101 21.38 8.18 -13.12
C GLU A 101 21.36 9.70 -12.92
N ASP A 102 20.68 10.20 -11.88
CA ASP A 102 20.67 11.61 -11.51
C ASP A 102 22.09 12.18 -11.33
N LYS A 103 22.99 11.39 -10.73
CA LYS A 103 24.37 11.80 -10.52
C LYS A 103 25.12 11.89 -11.86
N GLN A 104 24.96 10.90 -12.73
CA GLN A 104 25.56 10.88 -14.06
C GLN A 104 25.07 12.06 -14.90
N ASP A 105 23.77 12.36 -14.87
CA ASP A 105 23.19 13.49 -15.59
C ASP A 105 23.74 14.82 -15.07
N ARG A 106 23.87 14.98 -13.75
CA ARG A 106 24.51 16.17 -13.17
C ARG A 106 25.95 16.33 -13.62
N GLU A 107 26.74 15.27 -13.57
CA GLU A 107 28.13 15.30 -14.04
C GLU A 107 28.23 15.66 -15.53
N HIS A 108 27.34 15.10 -16.36
CA HIS A 108 27.27 15.42 -17.78
C HIS A 108 26.93 16.89 -18.02
N LEU A 109 25.89 17.41 -17.37
CA LEU A 109 25.46 18.80 -17.50
C LEU A 109 26.54 19.78 -17.02
N LEU A 110 27.24 19.46 -15.93
CA LEU A 110 28.36 20.27 -15.45
C LEU A 110 29.48 20.33 -16.49
N GLY A 111 29.85 19.20 -17.10
CA GLY A 111 30.85 19.18 -18.17
C GLY A 111 30.44 20.00 -19.41
N MET A 112 29.15 19.99 -19.77
CA MET A 112 28.62 20.85 -20.84
C MET A 112 28.73 22.34 -20.48
N ILE A 113 28.39 22.70 -19.24
CA ILE A 113 28.50 24.08 -18.76
C ILE A 113 29.95 24.56 -18.81
N GLU A 114 30.89 23.76 -18.33
CA GLU A 114 32.33 24.08 -18.37
C GLU A 114 32.81 24.31 -19.81
N THR A 115 32.39 23.44 -20.74
CA THR A 115 32.72 23.56 -22.16
C THR A 115 32.18 24.86 -22.75
N LEU A 116 30.90 25.16 -22.53
CA LEU A 116 30.25 26.38 -23.02
C LEU A 116 30.86 27.65 -22.40
N GLN A 117 31.27 27.59 -21.14
CA GLN A 117 31.97 28.70 -20.48
C GLN A 117 33.33 28.96 -21.13
N ALA A 118 34.10 27.91 -21.43
CA ALA A 118 35.38 28.04 -22.12
C ALA A 118 35.22 28.60 -23.54
N GLU A 119 34.22 28.13 -24.29
CA GLU A 119 33.91 28.63 -25.62
C GLU A 119 33.49 30.11 -25.59
N ASN A 120 32.61 30.50 -24.67
CA ASN A 120 32.18 31.89 -24.49
C ASN A 120 33.36 32.80 -24.12
N ALA A 121 34.26 32.36 -23.23
CA ALA A 121 35.45 33.11 -22.87
C ALA A 121 36.39 33.30 -24.09
N ALA A 122 36.57 32.26 -24.90
CA ALA A 122 37.36 32.32 -26.13
C ALA A 122 36.74 33.27 -27.17
N LEU A 123 35.41 33.24 -27.35
CA LEU A 123 34.69 34.14 -28.24
C LEU A 123 34.78 35.60 -27.76
N ALA A 124 34.61 35.85 -26.46
CA ALA A 124 34.76 37.18 -25.87
C ALA A 124 36.19 37.73 -26.06
N ALA A 125 37.21 36.89 -25.87
CA ALA A 125 38.60 37.27 -26.12
C ALA A 125 38.85 37.62 -27.60
N ARG A 126 38.29 36.84 -28.54
CA ARG A 126 38.38 37.12 -29.98
C ARG A 126 37.67 38.40 -30.37
N ALA A 127 36.47 38.64 -29.84
CA ALA A 127 35.72 39.87 -30.09
C ALA A 127 36.51 41.10 -29.61
N LYS A 128 37.04 41.04 -28.38
CA LYS A 128 37.90 42.09 -27.83
C LYS A 128 39.15 42.33 -28.68
N ALA A 129 39.83 41.27 -29.11
CA ALA A 129 41.00 41.39 -29.98
C ALA A 129 40.69 42.03 -31.34
N ALA A 130 39.51 41.78 -31.90
CA ALA A 130 39.05 42.41 -33.15
C ALA A 130 38.62 43.87 -32.95
N GLU A 131 38.16 44.25 -31.75
CA GLU A 131 37.87 45.64 -31.38
C GLU A 131 39.15 46.45 -31.13
N ASP A 132 40.15 45.83 -30.50
CA ASP A 132 41.46 46.43 -30.21
C ASP A 132 42.37 46.49 -31.47
N GLU A 133 41.96 45.88 -32.59
CA GLU A 133 42.69 45.95 -33.87
C GLU A 133 42.61 47.37 -34.46
N PRO A 134 43.75 48.08 -34.63
CA PRO A 134 43.75 49.47 -35.10
C PRO A 134 43.19 49.58 -36.53
N PRO A 135 42.57 50.71 -36.92
CA PRO A 135 41.83 50.86 -38.17
C PRO A 135 42.65 50.71 -39.47
N ALA A 136 43.96 50.47 -39.37
CA ALA A 136 44.86 50.36 -40.51
C ALA A 136 44.82 49.00 -41.22
N SER A 137 44.26 47.94 -40.60
CA SER A 137 44.25 46.57 -41.17
C SER A 137 42.87 46.02 -41.53
N ARG A 138 41.76 46.74 -41.29
CA ARG A 138 40.40 46.28 -41.70
C ARG A 138 40.37 46.14 -43.24
N PRO A 139 40.30 44.92 -43.81
CA PRO A 139 40.14 44.79 -45.24
C PRO A 139 38.77 45.35 -45.62
N ALA A 140 38.74 46.31 -46.53
CA ALA A 140 37.51 46.88 -47.07
C ALA A 140 36.66 45.76 -47.68
N SER A 141 35.60 45.35 -46.97
CA SER A 141 34.67 44.36 -47.47
C SER A 141 34.03 44.88 -48.77
N PRO A 142 34.11 44.14 -49.90
CA PRO A 142 33.55 44.61 -51.15
C PRO A 142 32.04 44.68 -51.04
N ARG A 143 31.47 45.87 -51.22
CA ARG A 143 30.03 46.11 -51.35
C ARG A 143 29.46 45.15 -52.40
N SER A 144 28.64 44.20 -51.97
CA SER A 144 27.84 43.35 -52.84
C SER A 144 26.88 44.23 -53.63
N ARG A 145 27.15 44.31 -54.93
CA ARG A 145 26.35 44.99 -55.94
C ARG A 145 24.98 44.30 -56.01
N THR A 146 23.93 45.03 -55.66
CA THR A 146 22.53 44.62 -55.82
C THR A 146 22.22 44.41 -57.30
N ASN A 147 21.98 43.19 -57.74
CA ASN A 147 21.28 42.95 -59.01
C ASN A 147 19.80 42.69 -58.72
N SER A 148 19.05 43.78 -58.91
CA SER A 148 17.61 43.80 -59.08
C SER A 148 17.30 43.32 -60.50
N THR A 149 16.62 42.18 -60.63
CA THR A 149 15.84 41.88 -61.83
C THR A 149 14.54 41.22 -61.42
N ALA A 150 13.48 42.01 -61.53
CA ALA A 150 12.10 41.59 -61.37
C ALA A 150 11.64 40.74 -62.57
N SER A 151 10.88 39.68 -62.30
CA SER A 151 9.69 39.26 -63.05
C SER A 151 8.97 38.13 -62.31
N GLY A 152 7.75 38.39 -61.82
CA GLY A 152 6.77 37.35 -61.47
C GLY A 152 6.00 36.85 -62.71
N PRO A 153 4.82 36.19 -62.60
CA PRO A 153 4.07 35.89 -61.36
C PRO A 153 3.39 34.48 -61.26
N ARG A 154 3.03 34.12 -60.01
CA ARG A 154 1.81 33.46 -59.45
C ARG A 154 1.18 32.15 -59.98
N SER A 155 0.58 31.46 -58.99
CA SER A 155 -0.40 30.34 -58.96
C SER A 155 0.22 28.95 -59.09
N SER A 156 -0.09 27.92 -58.30
CA SER A 156 -1.26 27.47 -57.50
C SER A 156 -0.72 26.52 -56.40
N GLY A 157 -1.21 26.47 -55.15
CA GLY A 157 -2.53 26.01 -54.71
C GLY A 157 -2.47 24.58 -54.16
N THR A 158 -2.51 24.41 -52.82
CA THR A 158 -3.04 23.26 -52.03
C THR A 158 -2.44 21.85 -52.26
N ALA A 159 -2.28 20.91 -51.31
CA ALA A 159 -2.90 20.65 -50.03
C ALA A 159 -2.00 19.75 -49.15
N SER A 160 -2.22 19.89 -47.84
CA SER A 160 -2.01 18.91 -46.78
C SER A 160 -2.49 17.49 -47.14
N CYS A 161 -1.68 16.47 -46.83
CA CYS A 161 -2.18 15.16 -46.39
C CYS A 161 -1.12 14.44 -45.53
N ARG A 162 -1.45 14.31 -44.24
CA ARG A 162 -0.88 13.30 -43.33
C ARG A 162 -1.34 11.91 -43.77
N ARG A 163 -0.49 10.91 -43.60
CA ARG A 163 -0.90 9.58 -43.15
C ARG A 163 0.18 8.99 -42.26
#